data_AF-A0A2E1SXK3-F1
#
_entry.id   AF-A0A2E1SXK3-F1
#
_cell.length_a   1.000
_cell.length_b   1.000
_cell.length_c   1.000
_cell.angle_alpha   90.00
_cell.angle_beta   90.00
_cell.angle_gamma   90.00
#
_symmetry.space_group_name_H-M   'P 1'
#
loop_
_entity.id
_entity.type
_entity.pdbx_description
1 polymer ?
#
loop_
_entity_poly.entity_id
_entity_poly.type
_entity_poly.pdbx_seq_one_letter_code
_entity_poly.pdbx_strand_id
1 'polypeptide(L)' 'MQIDVIAEGIENNNQYQWLKSHGVHQGQGYYLGPPRIQAIFLCRAESTVSNKSTRLTRKCSR' A
#
# COMPACT_ATOMS: atom_id res chain seq x y z
N MET A 1 5.07 6.22 27.05
CA MET A 1 5.82 5.48 26.01
C MET A 1 4.80 4.89 25.07
N GLN A 2 4.92 5.12 23.76
CA GLN A 2 3.98 4.66 22.75
C GLN A 2 4.76 3.77 21.78
N ILE A 3 4.29 2.54 21.57
CA ILE A 3 4.97 1.54 20.73
C ILE A 3 4.06 1.27 19.54
N ASP A 4 4.61 1.40 18.34
CA ASP A 4 3.91 1.06 17.12
C ASP A 4 3.88 -0.46 16.92
N VAL A 5 2.71 -0.99 16.60
CA VAL A 5 2.51 -2.40 16.28
C VAL A 5 2.35 -2.56 14.78
N ILE A 6 3.20 -3.38 14.18
CA ILE A 6 3.19 -3.70 12.74
C ILE A 6 2.94 -5.20 12.61
N ALA A 7 1.88 -5.59 11.90
CA ALA A 7 1.61 -6.98 11.58
C ALA A 7 2.31 -7.41 10.28
N GLU A 8 3.07 -8.50 10.31
CA GLU A 8 3.74 -9.05 9.12
C GLU A 8 3.07 -10.34 8.64
N GLY A 9 3.18 -10.63 7.35
CA GLY A 9 2.67 -11.88 6.77
C GLY A 9 1.16 -11.91 6.58
N ILE A 10 0.51 -10.77 6.30
CA ILE A 10 -0.93 -10.73 5.99
C ILE A 10 -1.17 -11.31 4.58
N GLU A 11 -1.89 -12.42 4.49
CA GLU A 11 -2.09 -13.18 3.25
C GLU A 11 -3.51 -13.03 2.68
N ASN A 12 -4.51 -12.72 3.51
CA ASN A 12 -5.90 -12.60 3.07
C ASN A 12 -6.71 -11.50 3.79
N ASN A 13 -7.90 -11.21 3.24
CA ASN A 13 -8.79 -10.18 3.78
C ASN A 13 -9.25 -10.48 5.21
N ASN A 14 -9.49 -11.74 5.57
CA ASN A 14 -10.01 -12.08 6.90
C ASN A 14 -8.98 -11.73 7.99
N GLN A 15 -7.70 -12.05 7.75
CA GLN A 15 -6.59 -11.65 8.63
C GLN A 15 -6.50 -10.13 8.74
N TYR A 16 -6.57 -9.42 7.61
CA TYR A 16 -6.53 -7.96 7.58
C TYR A 16 -7.67 -7.32 8.38
N GLN A 17 -8.92 -7.78 8.21
CA GLN A 17 -10.06 -7.25 8.95
C GLN A 17 -9.96 -7.55 10.45
N TRP A 18 -9.49 -8.75 10.82
CA TRP A 18 -9.28 -9.10 12.23
C TRP A 18 -8.23 -8.19 12.88
N LEU A 19 -7.10 -7.96 12.23
CA LEU A 19 -6.06 -7.05 12.73
C LEU A 19 -6.61 -5.62 12.90
N LYS A 20 -7.36 -5.14 11.90
CA LYS A 20 -7.98 -3.83 11.92
C LYS A 20 -8.98 -3.68 13.07
N SER A 21 -9.76 -4.72 13.37
CA SER A 21 -10.71 -4.69 14.50
C SER A 21 -10.03 -4.72 15.87
N HIS A 22 -8.77 -5.14 15.94
CA HIS A 22 -7.96 -5.21 17.17
C HIS A 22 -6.99 -4.01 17.31
N GLY A 23 -7.18 -2.95 16.53
CA GLY A 23 -6.38 -1.72 16.65
C GLY A 23 -5.00 -1.80 15.99
N VAL A 24 -4.73 -2.82 15.19
CA VAL A 24 -3.50 -2.89 14.40
C VAL A 24 -3.74 -2.14 13.09
N HIS A 25 -3.06 -1.01 12.94
CA HIS A 25 -3.25 -0.08 11.81
C HIS A 25 -2.12 -0.11 10.78
N GLN A 26 -1.00 -0.79 11.10
CA GLN A 26 0.15 -0.93 10.24
C GLN A 26 0.41 -2.41 9.96
N GLY A 27 0.83 -2.75 8.74
CA GLY A 27 1.22 -4.10 8.42
C GLY A 27 1.77 -4.28 7.01
N GLN A 28 2.35 -5.44 6.79
CA GLN A 28 2.86 -5.89 5.51
C GLN A 28 2.45 -7.34 5.23
N GLY A 29 2.42 -7.71 3.96
CA GLY A 29 2.09 -9.06 3.53
C GLY A 29 1.63 -9.10 2.09
N TYR A 30 1.55 -10.30 1.53
CA TYR A 30 1.16 -10.52 0.14
C TYR A 30 -0.20 -9.88 -0.20
N TYR A 31 -1.14 -9.89 0.75
CA TYR A 31 -2.46 -9.26 0.62
C TYR A 31 -2.39 -7.74 0.38
N LEU A 32 -1.47 -7.05 1.05
CA LEU A 32 -1.29 -5.59 0.95
C LEU A 32 -0.40 -5.22 -0.24
N GLY A 33 0.51 -6.10 -0.59
CA GLY A 33 1.33 -6.01 -1.80
C GLY A 33 2.59 -6.86 -1.65
N PRO A 34 2.92 -7.73 -2.63
CA PRO A 34 4.15 -8.49 -2.58
C PRO A 34 5.38 -7.56 -2.65
N PRO A 35 6.54 -7.99 -2.13
CA PRO A 35 7.80 -7.29 -2.33
C PRO A 35 8.06 -7.04 -3.81
N ARG A 36 8.47 -5.81 -4.16
CA ARG A 36 8.72 -5.40 -5.55
C ARG A 36 10.17 -5.03 -5.74
N ILE A 37 10.72 -5.36 -6.91
CA ILE A 37 12.05 -4.92 -7.35
C ILE A 37 11.98 -3.42 -7.68
N GLN A 38 13.02 -2.66 -7.30
CA GLN A 38 13.10 -1.19 -7.39
C GLN A 38 12.65 -0.60 -8.73
N ALA A 39 12.96 -1.26 -9.85
CA ALA A 39 12.60 -0.77 -11.19
C ALA A 39 11.08 -0.59 -11.41
N ILE A 40 10.23 -1.31 -10.65
CA ILE A 40 8.76 -1.26 -10.77
C ILE A 40 8.16 -0.24 -9.77
N PHE A 41 8.95 0.27 -8.83
CA PHE A 41 8.46 1.09 -7.72
C PHE A 41 7.99 2.49 -8.17
N LEU A 42 8.68 3.08 -9.15
CA LEU A 42 8.42 4.45 -9.63
C LEU A 42 7.06 4.57 -10.33
N CYS A 43 6.59 3.53 -11.01
CA CYS A 43 5.37 3.61 -11.82
C CYS A 43 4.06 3.63 -11.00
N ARG A 44 4.05 3.05 -9.78
CA ARG A 44 2.83 2.96 -8.96
C ARG A 44 2.69 4.06 -7.91
N ALA A 45 3.79 4.64 -7.43
CA ALA A 45 3.73 5.70 -6.42
C ALA A 45 3.01 6.95 -6.94
N GLU A 46 3.04 7.20 -8.25
CA GLU A 46 2.41 8.36 -8.89
C GLU A 46 0.89 8.19 -9.11
N SER A 47 0.39 6.95 -9.14
CA SER A 47 -1.01 6.65 -9.49
C SER A 47 -1.98 6.81 -8.32
N THR A 48 -1.50 6.86 -7.07
CA THR A 48 -2.35 6.96 -5.87
C THR A 48 -2.46 8.38 -5.30
N VAL A 49 -1.66 9.33 -5.79
CA VAL A 49 -1.59 10.71 -5.25
C VAL A 49 -2.51 11.69 -5.99
N SER A 50 -3.04 11.36 -7.16
CA SER A 50 -3.88 12.30 -7.93
C SER A 50 -5.37 12.07 -7.71
N ASN A 51 -5.92 12.65 -6.64
CA ASN A 51 -7.33 13.09 -6.64
C ASN A 51 -7.51 14.44 -5.97
N LYS A 52 -6.60 15.38 -6.26
CA LYS A 52 -6.88 16.81 -6.19
C LYS A 52 -6.48 17.43 -7.52
N SER A 53 -7.50 17.68 -8.34
CA SER A 53 -7.60 18.75 -9.33
C SER A 53 -6.28 19.38 -9.77
N THR A 54 -5.74 18.95 -10.92
CA THR A 54 -5.39 19.88 -12.02
C THR A 54 -4.92 19.13 -13.26
N ARG A 55 -5.52 19.56 -14.37
CA ARG A 55 -5.19 19.30 -15.78
C ARG A 55 -3.68 19.37 -16.05
N LEU A 56 -3.03 18.24 -16.40
CA LEU A 56 -2.17 18.18 -17.58
C LEU A 56 -1.83 16.73 -17.96
N THR A 57 -2.20 16.39 -19.19
CA THR A 57 -1.80 15.21 -19.93
C THR A 57 -0.28 15.08 -20.02
N ARG A 58 0.25 13.88 -19.82
CA ARG A 58 1.31 13.31 -20.66
C ARG A 58 1.32 11.79 -20.55
N LYS A 59 0.82 11.17 -21.62
CA LYS A 59 0.99 9.76 -21.96
C LYS A 59 2.47 9.40 -21.91
N CYS A 60 2.83 8.34 -21.19
CA CYS A 60 4.06 7.63 -21.46
C CYS A 60 3.70 6.41 -22.33
N SER A 61 3.97 6.53 -23.63
CA SER A 61 3.90 5.44 -24.58
C SER A 61 4.96 4.38 -24.24
N ARG A 62 4.55 3.12 -24.18
CA ARG A 62 5.09 2.03 -24.99
C ARG A 62 4.02 0.96 -25.16
#